data_AF-A0A2M8KQ28-F1
#
_entry.id   AF-A0A2M8KQ28-F1
#
_cell.length_a   1.000
_cell.length_b   1.000
_cell.length_c   1.000
_cell.angle_alpha   90.00
_cell.angle_beta   90.00
_cell.angle_gamma   90.00
#
_symmetry.space_group_name_H-M   'P 1'
#
loop_
_entity.id
_entity.type
_entity.pdbx_description
1 polymer ?
#
loop_
_entity_poly.entity_id
_entity_poly.type
_entity_poly.pdbx_seq_one_letter_code
_entity_poly.pdbx_strand_id
1 'polypeptide(L)'
;MPGKYYSKGLKEEVIGKIKTEGITAVEAAKRFGIDVNNIYRWVSSGVGGARGNLWEINRLKKENKELKQIIGEMMFENRKGKKN
;
A
#
# COMPACT_ATOMS: atom_id res chain seq x y z
N MET A 1 12.69 18.37 18.65
CA MET A 1 12.80 17.12 19.44
C MET A 1 12.64 15.94 18.49
N PRO A 2 13.52 14.92 18.52
CA PRO A 2 13.32 13.73 17.71
C PRO A 2 11.99 13.08 18.12
N GLY A 3 11.12 12.80 17.14
CA GLY A 3 9.82 12.19 17.40
C GLY A 3 9.97 10.81 18.00
N LYS A 4 9.06 10.42 18.90
CA LYS A 4 9.04 9.09 19.53
C LYS A 4 8.97 8.02 18.44
N TYR A 5 9.98 7.15 18.38
CA TYR A 5 10.03 6.06 17.42
C TYR A 5 9.20 4.89 17.92
N TYR A 6 8.37 4.34 17.04
CA TYR A 6 7.55 3.16 17.30
C TYR A 6 7.94 2.06 16.31
N SER A 7 8.09 0.83 16.80
CA SER A 7 8.45 -0.33 15.98
C SER A 7 7.38 -0.60 14.92
N LYS A 8 7.78 -1.24 13.81
CA LYS A 8 6.85 -1.61 12.74
C LYS A 8 5.76 -2.56 13.24
N GLY A 9 6.13 -3.58 14.04
CA GLY A 9 5.18 -4.55 14.60
C GLY A 9 4.12 -3.91 15.49
N LEU A 10 4.49 -2.92 16.32
CA LEU A 10 3.51 -2.21 17.16
C LEU A 10 2.51 -1.41 16.32
N LYS A 11 2.97 -0.77 15.23
CA LYS A 11 2.08 -0.03 14.32
C LYS A 11 1.10 -0.96 13.60
N GLU A 12 1.60 -2.13 13.18
CA GLU A 12 0.79 -3.19 12.56
C GLU A 12 -0.30 -3.69 13.50
N GLU A 13 0.06 -3.98 14.75
CA GLU A 13 -0.87 -4.44 15.78
C GLU A 13 -1.97 -3.41 16.05
N VAL A 14 -1.59 -2.15 16.32
CA VAL A 14 -2.55 -1.08 16.62
C VAL A 14 -3.53 -0.86 15.46
N ILE A 15 -3.05 -0.82 14.22
CA ILE A 15 -3.93 -0.65 13.05
C ILE A 15 -4.77 -1.90 12.80
N GLY A 16 -4.22 -3.09 13.03
CA GLY A 16 -4.96 -4.35 12.97
C GLY A 16 -6.15 -4.31 13.91
N LYS A 17 -5.93 -3.96 15.18
CA LYS A 17 -6.97 -3.85 16.21
C LYS A 17 -8.06 -2.84 15.85
N ILE A 18 -7.69 -1.67 15.34
CA ILE A 18 -8.65 -0.66 14.86
C ILE A 18 -9.56 -1.24 13.76
N LYS A 19 -8.99 -2.01 12.82
CA LYS A 19 -9.75 -2.60 11.71
C LYS A 19 -10.61 -3.80 12.12
N THR A 20 -10.09 -4.68 12.97
CA THR A 20 -10.77 -5.93 13.34
C THR A 20 -11.79 -5.74 14.45
N GLU A 21 -11.47 -4.92 15.46
CA GLU A 21 -12.32 -4.71 16.63
C GLU A 21 -13.24 -3.49 16.45
N GLY A 22 -13.07 -2.70 15.38
CA GLY A 22 -13.86 -1.48 15.14
C GLY A 22 -13.64 -0.37 16.16
N ILE A 23 -12.55 -0.43 16.94
CA ILE A 23 -12.23 0.58 17.96
C ILE A 23 -11.74 1.88 17.31
N THR A 24 -12.08 3.02 17.91
CA THR A 24 -11.64 4.33 17.41
C THR A 24 -10.14 4.55 17.62
N ALA A 25 -9.53 5.45 16.84
CA ALA A 25 -8.14 5.85 17.03
C ALA A 25 -7.86 6.41 18.44
N VAL A 26 -8.85 7.10 19.04
CA VAL A 26 -8.76 7.64 20.41
C VAL A 26 -8.74 6.52 21.45
N GLU A 27 -9.57 5.50 21.26
CA GLU A 27 -9.59 4.33 22.15
C GLU A 27 -8.29 3.54 22.04
N ALA A 28 -7.79 3.32 20.83
CA ALA A 28 -6.49 2.71 20.60
C ALA A 28 -5.34 3.53 21.22
N ALA A 29 -5.37 4.87 21.10
CA ALA A 29 -4.40 5.76 21.73
C ALA A 29 -4.31 5.55 23.25
N LYS A 30 -5.47 5.45 23.91
CA LYS A 30 -5.56 5.19 25.35
C LYS A 30 -5.01 3.80 25.71
N ARG A 31 -5.44 2.76 24.99
CA ARG A 31 -5.04 1.36 25.27
C ARG A 31 -3.54 1.12 25.15
N PHE A 32 -2.92 1.70 24.12
CA PHE A 32 -1.51 1.45 23.80
C PHE A 32 -0.57 2.56 24.31
N GLY A 33 -1.09 3.62 24.94
CA GLY A 33 -0.28 4.73 25.44
C GLY A 33 0.42 5.52 24.32
N ILE A 34 -0.27 5.69 23.19
CA ILE A 34 0.26 6.30 21.96
C ILE A 34 -0.47 7.62 21.72
N ASP A 35 0.25 8.66 21.30
CA ASP A 35 -0.38 9.91 20.88
C ASP A 35 -1.32 9.65 19.69
N VAL A 36 -2.56 10.12 19.79
CA VAL A 36 -3.60 9.85 18.78
C VAL A 36 -3.21 10.40 17.40
N ASN A 37 -2.44 11.49 17.33
CA ASN A 37 -1.98 12.04 16.04
C ASN A 37 -1.00 11.09 15.36
N ASN A 38 -0.19 10.33 16.10
CA ASN A 38 0.68 9.31 15.52
C ASN A 38 -0.14 8.18 14.89
N ILE A 39 -1.24 7.76 15.52
CA ILE A 39 -2.14 6.75 14.96
C ILE A 39 -2.78 7.25 13.67
N TYR A 40 -3.31 8.49 13.65
CA TYR A 40 -3.85 9.08 12.42
C TYR A 40 -2.81 9.17 11.30
N ARG A 41 -1.55 9.51 11.63
CA ARG A 41 -0.44 9.51 10.66
C ARG A 41 -0.15 8.11 10.12
N TRP A 42 -0.26 7.06 10.91
CA TRP A 42 -0.03 5.69 10.43
C TRP A 42 -1.20 5.18 9.58
N VAL A 43 -2.43 5.53 9.94
CA VAL A 43 -3.62 5.21 9.14
C VAL A 43 -3.53 5.91 7.78
N SER A 44 -3.15 7.19 7.74
CA SER A 44 -3.05 7.95 6.49
C SER A 44 -1.85 7.56 5.62
N SER A 45 -0.71 7.20 6.23
CA SER A 45 0.49 6.78 5.50
C SER A 45 0.52 5.30 5.13
N GLY A 46 -0.43 4.51 5.64
CA GLY A 46 -0.46 3.06 5.52
C GLY A 46 0.57 2.38 6.43
N VAL A 47 0.28 1.14 6.82
CA VAL A 47 1.19 0.33 7.62
C VAL A 47 2.41 -0.03 6.78
N GLY A 48 3.55 0.62 7.02
CA GLY A 48 4.77 0.48 6.21
C GLY A 48 5.19 1.76 5.48
N GLY A 49 4.39 2.81 5.53
CA GLY A 49 4.66 4.09 4.90
C GLY A 49 4.51 4.06 3.38
N ALA A 50 4.27 5.24 2.80
CA ALA A 50 4.09 5.44 1.36
C ALA A 50 5.19 4.83 0.45
N ARG A 51 6.37 4.49 1.01
CA ARG A 51 7.49 3.89 0.27
C ARG A 51 7.25 2.43 -0.14
N GLY A 52 6.57 1.63 0.69
CA GLY A 52 6.23 0.25 0.32
C GLY A 52 5.26 0.20 -0.87
N ASN A 53 4.29 1.11 -0.87
CA ASN A 53 3.33 1.25 -1.96
C ASN A 53 3.97 1.76 -3.25
N LEU A 54 4.92 2.70 -3.19
CA LEU A 54 5.47 3.32 -4.40
C LEU A 54 6.31 2.35 -5.26
N TRP A 55 7.15 1.51 -4.64
CA TRP A 55 7.94 0.53 -5.38
C TRP A 55 7.03 -0.52 -6.03
N GLU A 56 6.06 -1.04 -5.28
CA GLU A 56 5.10 -2.02 -5.78
C GLU A 56 4.24 -1.43 -6.91
N ILE A 57 3.76 -0.20 -6.75
CA ILE A 57 3.02 0.52 -7.80
C ILE A 57 3.87 0.68 -9.07
N ASN A 58 5.15 1.01 -8.93
CA ASN A 58 6.05 1.17 -10.08
C ASN A 58 6.34 -0.17 -10.76
N ARG A 59 6.51 -1.25 -9.99
CA ARG A 59 6.63 -2.61 -10.50
C ARG A 59 5.39 -3.02 -11.29
N LEU A 60 4.20 -2.87 -10.72
CA LEU A 60 2.92 -3.18 -11.36
C LEU A 60 2.70 -2.37 -12.65
N LYS A 61 3.09 -1.08 -12.65
CA LYS A 61 3.03 -0.26 -13.87
C LYS A 61 3.95 -0.79 -14.98
N LYS A 62 5.15 -1.26 -14.64
CA LYS A 62 6.09 -1.84 -15.60
C LYS A 62 5.54 -3.15 -16.17
N GLU A 63 5.10 -4.07 -15.31
CA GLU A 63 4.50 -5.35 -15.71
C GLU A 63 3.28 -5.12 -16.62
N ASN A 64 2.41 -4.17 -16.29
CA ASN A 64 1.24 -3.83 -17.12
C ASN A 64 1.64 -3.25 -18.49
N LYS A 65 2.72 -2.45 -18.57
CA LYS A 65 3.23 -1.93 -19.83
C LYS A 65 3.75 -3.05 -20.73
N GLU A 66 4.52 -3.98 -20.17
CA GLU A 66 5.07 -5.14 -20.90
C GLU A 66 3.95 -6.04 -21.44
N LEU A 67 2.93 -6.32 -20.62
CA LEU A 67 1.75 -7.08 -21.04
C LEU A 67 1.00 -6.41 -22.20
N LYS A 68 0.79 -5.08 -22.12
CA LYS A 68 0.13 -4.32 -23.20
C LYS A 68 0.94 -4.35 -24.50
N GLN A 69 2.26 -4.34 -24.41
CA GLN A 69 3.13 -4.44 -25.58
C GLN A 69 3.00 -5.82 -26.24
N ILE A 70 3.11 -6.89 -25.45
CA ILE A 70 2.95 -8.27 -25.91
C ILE A 70 1.58 -8.47 -26.59
N ILE A 71 0.50 -7.94 -26.00
CA ILE A 71 -0.84 -7.96 -26.61
C ILE A 71 -0.85 -7.21 -27.94
N GLY A 72 -0.22 -6.03 -28.00
CA GLY A 72 -0.12 -5.24 -29.22
C GLY A 72 0.58 -5.98 -30.36
N GLU A 73 1.69 -6.63 -30.06
CA GLU A 73 2.46 -7.46 -31.00
C GLU A 73 1.64 -8.65 -31.50
N MET A 74 1.01 -9.41 -30.59
CA MET A 74 0.12 -10.52 -30.97
C MET A 74 -1.04 -10.06 -31.88
N MET A 75 -1.67 -8.94 -31.57
CA MET A 75 -2.76 -8.40 -32.37
C MET A 75 -2.29 -7.89 -33.74
N PHE A 76 -1.05 -7.42 -33.85
CA PHE A 76 -0.46 -7.01 -35.11
C PHE A 76 -0.18 -8.21 -36.02
N GLU A 77 0.45 -9.26 -35.49
CA GLU A 77 0.71 -10.50 -36.24
C GLU A 77 -0.59 -11.18 -36.69
N ASN A 78 -1.61 -11.25 -35.81
CA ASN A 78 -2.94 -11.75 -36.18
C ASN A 78 -3.60 -10.96 -37.32
N ARG A 79 -3.36 -9.64 -37.41
CA ARG A 79 -3.90 -8.82 -38.51
C ARG A 79 -3.12 -9.01 -39.81
N LYS A 80 -1.81 -9.23 -39.76
CA LYS A 80 -0.99 -9.55 -40.93
C LYS A 80 -1.35 -10.92 -41.51
N GLY A 81 -1.52 -11.94 -40.66
CA GLY A 81 -1.91 -13.28 -41.09
C GLY A 81 -3.28 -13.36 -41.76
N LYS A 82 -4.19 -12.42 -41.49
CA LYS A 82 -5.51 -12.32 -42.16
C LYS A 82 -5.49 -11.60 -43.51
N LYS A 83 -4.39 -10.94 -43.88
CA LYS A 83 -4.27 -10.15 -45.12
C LYS A 83 -3.64 -10.94 -46.29
N ASN A 84 -3.19 -12.17 -46.05
CA ASN A 84 -2.67 -13.09 -47.06
C ASN A 84 -3.67 -14.20 -47.35
#